data_AF-A0A0K0DER3-F1
#
_entry.id   AF-A0A0K0DER3-F1
#
_cell.length_a   1.000
_cell.length_b   1.000
_cell.length_c   1.000
_cell.angle_alpha   90.00
_cell.angle_beta   90.00
_cell.angle_gamma   90.00
#
_symmetry.space_group_name_H-M   'P 1'
#
loop_
_entity.id
_entity.type
_entity.pdbx_description
1 polymer ?
#
loop_
_entity_poly.entity_id
_entity_poly.type
_entity_poly.pdbx_seq_one_letter_code
_entity_poly.pdbx_strand_id
1 'polypeptide(L)'
;MWLRRVLLYAEPPNVTNLTAHGFSPQRNVLKEAGKSLRWTTLGVAYNWETKEYPQTGDQLPAELVHFAKVITHVLGLGVMNADAAIVNYYPPKSTLSPHVDRSERTDAPLVSLSLGQSAVYLSGGKSLDDDVVPLWLRSGDVLVMHGAQRFVYHAVAAIVSDRRFAIEDPLLEQFANSSRVNITIRQVNNVQ
;
A
#
# COMPACT_ATOMS: atom_id res chain seq x y z
N MET A 1 0.31 -7.22 15.03
CA MET A 1 1.67 -6.79 14.64
C MET A 1 1.64 -5.83 13.44
N TRP A 2 1.24 -6.25 12.22
CA TRP A 2 1.23 -5.37 11.04
C TRP A 2 0.25 -4.21 11.07
N LEU A 3 -0.97 -4.41 11.60
CA LEU A 3 -1.94 -3.33 11.73
C LEU A 3 -1.42 -2.19 12.62
N ARG A 4 -0.63 -2.51 13.65
CA ARG A 4 0.03 -1.51 14.47
C ARG A 4 1.15 -0.80 13.71
N ARG A 5 1.92 -1.53 12.90
CA ARG A 5 3.01 -0.98 12.07
C ARG A 5 2.50 0.06 11.09
N VAL A 6 1.40 -0.20 10.38
CA VAL A 6 0.86 0.78 9.42
C VAL A 6 0.50 2.11 10.09
N LEU A 7 0.01 2.10 11.33
CA LEU A 7 -0.27 3.33 12.04
C LEU A 7 1.01 4.08 12.40
N LEU A 8 2.05 3.37 12.81
CA LEU A 8 3.36 3.98 13.08
C LEU A 8 4.02 4.52 11.81
N TYR A 9 3.77 3.91 10.66
CA TYR A 9 4.27 4.43 9.38
C TYR A 9 3.65 5.78 9.03
N ALA A 10 2.40 6.05 9.45
CA ALA A 10 1.78 7.37 9.24
C ALA A 10 2.37 8.47 10.12
N GLU A 11 3.13 8.14 11.16
CA GLU A 11 3.73 9.12 12.06
C GLU A 11 4.94 9.83 11.41
N PRO A 12 5.23 11.08 11.81
CA PRO A 12 6.47 11.76 11.41
C PRO A 12 7.71 10.91 11.74
N PRO A 13 8.78 11.00 10.92
CA PRO A 13 9.00 11.95 9.83
C PRO A 13 8.42 11.52 8.47
N ASN A 14 7.66 10.42 8.39
CA ASN A 14 7.19 9.90 7.11
C ASN A 14 6.20 10.86 6.43
N VAL A 15 6.27 10.94 5.11
CA VAL A 15 5.41 11.81 4.30
C VAL A 15 4.04 11.16 4.13
N THR A 16 2.99 11.94 4.35
CA THR A 16 1.60 11.55 4.14
C THR A 16 0.87 12.56 3.25
N ASN A 17 -0.35 12.22 2.83
CA ASN A 17 -1.21 13.19 2.14
C ASN A 17 -1.51 14.42 3.01
N LEU A 18 -1.48 14.28 4.33
CA LEU A 18 -1.74 15.38 5.25
C LEU A 18 -0.60 16.41 5.20
N THR A 19 0.65 15.95 5.33
CA THR A 19 1.84 16.81 5.28
C THR A 19 2.00 17.46 3.91
N ALA A 20 1.65 16.74 2.84
CA ALA A 20 1.64 17.29 1.48
C ALA A 20 0.61 18.42 1.30
N HIS A 21 -0.45 18.45 2.10
CA HIS A 21 -1.45 19.53 2.13
C HIS A 21 -1.21 20.55 3.27
N GLY A 22 -0.01 20.57 3.84
CA GLY A 22 0.38 21.54 4.87
C GLY A 22 -0.10 21.24 6.29
N PHE A 23 -0.77 20.10 6.52
CA PHE A 23 -1.12 19.64 7.86
C PHE A 23 -0.04 18.70 8.40
N SER A 24 0.72 19.16 9.39
CA SER A 24 1.85 18.42 9.97
C SER A 24 1.57 18.00 11.41
N PRO A 25 0.81 16.91 11.63
CA PRO A 25 0.58 16.38 12.98
C PRO A 25 1.92 15.95 13.59
N GLN A 26 2.09 16.19 14.89
CA GLN A 26 3.36 15.88 15.58
C GLN A 26 3.40 14.43 16.08
N ARG A 27 2.24 13.84 16.38
CA ARG A 27 2.08 12.46 16.82
C ARG A 27 0.62 12.01 16.70
N ASN A 28 0.35 10.72 16.86
CA ASN A 28 -0.99 10.14 16.91
C ASN A 28 -1.83 10.50 15.67
N VAL A 29 -1.23 10.41 14.48
CA VAL A 29 -1.83 10.85 13.21
C VAL A 29 -3.19 10.23 12.99
N LEU A 30 -3.36 8.95 13.33
CA LEU A 30 -4.66 8.28 13.20
C LEU A 30 -5.73 8.93 14.07
N LYS A 31 -5.40 9.30 15.31
CA LYS A 31 -6.37 9.91 16.24
C LYS A 31 -6.72 11.33 15.81
N GLU A 32 -5.74 12.10 15.35
CA GLU A 32 -5.92 13.51 14.97
C GLU A 32 -6.58 13.66 13.58
N ALA A 33 -6.22 12.81 12.62
CA ALA A 33 -6.56 12.98 11.22
C ALA A 33 -6.84 11.68 10.46
N GLY A 34 -7.12 10.56 11.14
CA GLY A 34 -7.34 9.26 10.51
C GLY A 34 -8.47 9.20 9.47
N LYS A 35 -9.49 10.06 9.61
CA LYS A 35 -10.57 10.20 8.60
C LYS A 35 -10.08 10.83 7.29
N SER A 36 -9.01 11.62 7.34
CA SER A 36 -8.44 12.36 6.22
C SER A 36 -7.13 11.75 5.70
N LEU A 37 -6.52 10.82 6.45
CA LEU A 37 -5.35 10.06 6.03
C LEU A 37 -5.71 9.14 4.85
N ARG A 38 -4.94 9.20 3.77
CA ARG A 38 -5.16 8.45 2.52
C ARG A 38 -3.94 7.67 2.09
N TRP A 39 -2.75 8.23 2.26
CA TRP A 39 -1.52 7.53 1.94
C TRP A 39 -0.35 7.97 2.81
N THR A 40 0.63 7.07 2.91
CA THR A 40 1.98 7.31 3.45
C THR A 40 2.99 6.71 2.48
N THR A 41 4.11 7.39 2.23
CA THR A 41 5.23 6.86 1.45
C THR A 41 6.44 6.59 2.36
N LEU A 42 7.14 5.49 2.12
CA LEU A 42 8.30 5.05 2.92
C LEU A 42 9.48 4.71 2.00
N GLY A 43 10.70 4.88 2.52
CA GLY A 43 11.94 4.56 1.80
C GLY A 43 12.27 5.62 0.73
N VAL A 44 12.51 5.18 -0.51
CA VAL A 44 12.52 6.07 -1.67
C VAL A 44 11.11 6.61 -1.90
N ALA A 45 10.79 7.75 -1.28
CA ALA A 45 9.44 8.28 -1.20
C ALA A 45 8.93 8.76 -2.57
N TYR A 46 7.76 8.29 -2.98
CA TYR A 46 7.13 8.67 -4.23
C TYR A 46 6.72 10.15 -4.22
N ASN A 47 7.09 10.89 -5.27
CA ASN A 47 6.68 12.29 -5.43
C ASN A 47 5.35 12.35 -6.20
N TRP A 48 4.29 12.78 -5.52
CA TRP A 48 2.95 12.88 -6.10
C TRP A 48 2.78 14.02 -7.12
N GLU A 49 3.63 15.04 -7.08
CA GLU A 49 3.62 16.16 -8.02
C GLU A 49 4.29 15.76 -9.34
N THR A 50 5.51 15.22 -9.28
CA THR A 50 6.25 14.81 -10.48
C THR A 50 5.86 13.44 -10.99
N LYS A 51 5.19 12.63 -10.15
CA LYS A 51 4.84 11.22 -10.41
C LYS A 51 6.04 10.31 -10.63
N GLU A 52 7.16 10.67 -10.02
CA GLU A 52 8.44 9.96 -10.13
C GLU A 52 9.01 9.64 -8.75
N TYR A 53 9.89 8.65 -8.72
CA TYR A 53 10.74 8.41 -7.56
C TYR A 53 12.04 9.21 -7.66
N PRO A 54 12.56 9.78 -6.57
CA PRO A 54 13.93 10.29 -6.54
C PRO A 54 14.96 9.16 -6.77
N GLN A 55 16.22 9.52 -6.99
CA GLN A 55 17.30 8.53 -7.12
C GLN A 55 17.65 7.88 -5.76
N THR A 56 17.59 8.68 -4.70
CA THR A 56 17.88 8.28 -3.33
C THR A 56 16.71 8.61 -2.41
N GLY A 57 16.66 7.95 -1.27
CA GLY A 57 15.69 8.23 -0.21
C GLY A 57 16.12 7.55 1.09
N ASP A 58 15.21 7.51 2.06
CA ASP A 58 15.47 6.86 3.33
C ASP A 58 15.53 5.34 3.19
N GLN A 59 16.05 4.67 4.21
CA GLN A 59 15.99 3.22 4.27
C GLN A 59 14.55 2.77 4.51
N LEU A 60 14.08 1.83 3.68
CA LEU A 60 12.81 1.16 3.92
C LEU A 60 12.88 0.36 5.23
N PRO A 61 11.82 0.34 6.07
CA PRO A 61 11.79 -0.47 7.28
C PRO A 61 12.18 -1.93 7.02
N ALA A 62 13.13 -2.45 7.78
CA ALA A 62 13.74 -3.76 7.55
C ALA A 62 12.70 -4.90 7.55
N GLU A 63 11.62 -4.77 8.31
CA GLU A 63 10.54 -5.75 8.31
C GLU A 63 9.78 -5.82 6.97
N LEU A 64 9.64 -4.70 6.24
CA LEU A 64 9.02 -4.67 4.92
C LEU A 64 9.97 -5.27 3.87
N VAL A 65 11.26 -4.95 3.96
CA VAL A 65 12.30 -5.55 3.11
C VAL A 65 12.30 -7.07 3.28
N HIS A 66 12.30 -7.55 4.52
CA HIS A 66 12.29 -8.98 4.83
C HIS A 66 11.01 -9.65 4.35
N PHE A 67 9.84 -9.04 4.58
CA PHE A 67 8.56 -9.56 4.13
C PHE A 67 8.52 -9.74 2.61
N ALA A 68 8.89 -8.71 1.84
CA ALA A 68 8.92 -8.79 0.38
C ALA A 68 9.89 -9.88 -0.11
N LYS A 69 11.09 -9.95 0.47
CA LYS A 69 12.10 -10.96 0.15
C LYS A 69 11.57 -12.39 0.37
N VAL A 70 10.88 -12.64 1.49
CA VAL A 70 10.29 -13.95 1.78
C VAL A 70 9.21 -14.30 0.76
N ILE A 71 8.29 -13.38 0.48
CA ILE A 71 7.20 -13.60 -0.48
C ILE A 71 7.75 -13.90 -1.88
N THR A 72 8.67 -13.09 -2.40
CA THR A 72 9.20 -13.32 -3.76
C THR A 72 10.06 -14.59 -3.84
N HIS A 73 10.79 -14.92 -2.76
CA HIS A 73 11.55 -16.17 -2.69
C HIS A 73 10.64 -17.41 -2.74
N VAL A 74 9.57 -17.44 -1.92
CA VAL A 74 8.63 -18.58 -1.88
C VAL A 74 7.89 -18.76 -3.20
N LEU A 75 7.61 -17.66 -3.92
CA LEU A 75 6.98 -17.70 -5.25
C LEU A 75 7.95 -18.00 -6.40
N GLY A 76 9.25 -18.19 -6.12
CA GLY A 76 10.25 -18.46 -7.16
C GLY A 76 10.53 -17.27 -8.09
N LEU A 77 10.24 -16.04 -7.66
CA LEU A 77 10.41 -14.81 -8.45
C LEU A 77 11.80 -14.16 -8.27
N GLY A 78 12.70 -14.82 -7.53
CA GLY A 78 14.00 -14.27 -7.16
C GLY A 78 13.95 -13.34 -5.93
N VAL A 79 15.09 -12.72 -5.64
CA VAL A 79 15.22 -11.79 -4.51
C VAL A 79 14.79 -10.40 -4.96
N MET A 80 13.76 -9.86 -4.30
CA MET A 80 13.37 -8.47 -4.45
C MET A 80 14.21 -7.58 -3.52
N ASN A 81 14.83 -6.54 -4.08
CA ASN A 81 15.59 -5.55 -3.33
C ASN A 81 14.70 -4.36 -3.00
N ALA A 82 13.70 -4.59 -2.14
CA ALA A 82 12.71 -3.58 -1.82
C ALA A 82 13.33 -2.32 -1.19
N ASP A 83 13.03 -1.16 -1.77
CA ASP A 83 13.57 0.15 -1.36
C ASP A 83 12.47 1.21 -1.17
N ALA A 84 11.22 0.91 -1.54
CA ALA A 84 10.08 1.80 -1.34
C ALA A 84 8.81 1.06 -0.94
N ALA A 85 7.92 1.77 -0.24
CA ALA A 85 6.55 1.31 -0.03
C ALA A 85 5.55 2.47 -0.03
N ILE A 86 4.34 2.19 -0.48
CA ILE A 86 3.17 3.06 -0.29
C ILE A 86 2.16 2.32 0.58
N VAL A 87 1.75 2.96 1.67
CA VAL A 87 0.65 2.51 2.51
C VAL A 87 -0.58 3.32 2.12
N ASN A 88 -1.64 2.69 1.61
CA ASN A 88 -2.91 3.40 1.37
C ASN A 88 -3.94 3.06 2.45
N TYR A 89 -4.62 4.09 2.94
CA TYR A 89 -5.64 4.02 3.97
C TYR A 89 -7.00 4.33 3.34
N TYR A 90 -7.93 3.40 3.53
CA TYR A 90 -9.26 3.46 2.95
C TYR A 90 -10.29 3.54 4.07
N PRO A 91 -10.65 4.76 4.53
CA PRO A 91 -11.84 4.93 5.37
C PRO A 91 -13.12 4.50 4.61
N PRO A 92 -14.26 4.42 5.31
CA PRO A 92 -15.52 4.01 4.69
C PRO A 92 -15.83 4.77 3.39
N LYS A 93 -16.35 4.04 2.39
CA LYS A 93 -16.71 4.56 1.05
C LYS A 93 -15.53 5.04 0.18
N SER A 94 -14.28 4.75 0.57
CA SER A 94 -13.14 5.03 -0.29
C SER A 94 -13.12 4.12 -1.51
N THR A 95 -12.58 4.65 -2.60
CA THR A 95 -12.26 3.91 -3.83
C THR A 95 -10.85 4.30 -4.28
N LEU A 96 -10.28 3.52 -5.19
CA LEU A 96 -9.08 3.89 -5.94
C LEU A 96 -9.38 3.74 -7.42
N SER A 97 -9.32 4.84 -8.15
CA SER A 97 -9.60 4.88 -9.58
C SER A 97 -8.64 3.99 -10.39
N PRO A 98 -9.04 3.53 -11.59
CA PRO A 98 -8.17 2.78 -12.48
C PRO A 98 -6.84 3.50 -12.73
N HIS A 99 -5.73 2.81 -12.50
CA HIS A 99 -4.37 3.31 -12.74
C HIS A 99 -3.40 2.15 -13.03
N VAL A 100 -2.19 2.50 -13.48
CA VAL A 100 -1.07 1.56 -13.64
C VAL A 100 0.12 2.12 -12.89
N ASP A 101 0.77 1.28 -12.09
CA ASP A 101 2.03 1.63 -11.41
C ASP A 101 3.18 1.52 -12.41
N ARG A 102 3.74 2.64 -12.89
CA ARG A 102 4.82 2.67 -13.91
C ARG A 102 6.02 3.54 -13.56
N SER A 103 6.08 4.04 -12.33
CA SER A 103 7.06 5.06 -11.95
C SER A 103 8.41 4.46 -11.52
N GLU A 104 8.46 3.15 -11.28
CA GLU A 104 9.67 2.40 -10.94
C GLU A 104 10.57 2.20 -12.18
N ARG A 105 11.90 2.16 -11.98
CA ARG A 105 12.91 1.99 -13.05
C ARG A 105 13.23 0.52 -13.33
N THR A 106 12.43 -0.39 -12.81
CA THR A 106 12.65 -1.84 -12.84
C THR A 106 11.31 -2.56 -13.00
N ASP A 107 11.37 -3.76 -13.55
CA ASP A 107 10.21 -4.65 -13.75
C ASP A 107 9.99 -5.61 -12.57
N ALA A 108 10.62 -5.33 -11.44
CA ALA A 108 10.45 -6.09 -10.20
C ALA A 108 8.96 -6.18 -9.79
N PRO A 109 8.55 -7.29 -9.13
CA PRO A 109 7.17 -7.47 -8.72
C PRO A 109 6.73 -6.41 -7.69
N LEU A 110 5.42 -6.16 -7.63
CA LEU A 110 4.80 -5.49 -6.49
C LEU A 110 4.28 -6.52 -5.51
N VAL A 111 4.54 -6.31 -4.22
CA VAL A 111 3.97 -7.14 -3.14
C VAL A 111 3.01 -6.28 -2.33
N SER A 112 1.71 -6.60 -2.34
CA SER A 112 0.68 -5.82 -1.68
C SER A 112 -0.02 -6.62 -0.57
N LEU A 113 0.16 -6.22 0.69
CA LEU A 113 -0.50 -6.82 1.85
C LEU A 113 -1.79 -6.06 2.18
N SER A 114 -2.93 -6.75 2.29
CA SER A 114 -4.22 -6.18 2.71
C SER A 114 -4.53 -6.46 4.19
N LEU A 115 -5.01 -5.46 4.93
CA LEU A 115 -5.38 -5.59 6.35
C LEU A 115 -6.67 -4.81 6.64
N GLY A 116 -7.46 -5.27 7.62
CA GLY A 116 -8.73 -4.64 7.99
C GLY A 116 -9.90 -5.11 7.13
N GLN A 117 -10.85 -4.23 6.83
CA GLN A 117 -12.02 -4.60 6.02
C GLN A 117 -11.64 -5.07 4.62
N SER A 118 -12.49 -5.93 4.04
CA SER A 118 -12.24 -6.51 2.72
C SER A 118 -12.38 -5.48 1.59
N ALA A 119 -11.81 -5.77 0.43
CA ALA A 119 -11.94 -4.94 -0.77
C ALA A 119 -12.26 -5.74 -2.02
N VAL A 120 -12.99 -5.08 -2.93
CA VAL A 120 -13.13 -5.52 -4.32
C VAL A 120 -12.03 -4.85 -5.13
N TYR A 121 -10.98 -5.61 -5.41
CA TYR A 121 -9.90 -5.21 -6.32
C TYR A 121 -10.27 -5.62 -7.74
N LEU A 122 -10.02 -4.75 -8.72
CA LEU A 122 -10.25 -5.05 -10.14
C LEU A 122 -8.89 -5.14 -10.84
N SER A 123 -8.62 -6.29 -11.46
CA SER A 123 -7.47 -6.49 -12.36
C SER A 123 -7.96 -6.40 -13.80
N GLY A 124 -7.54 -5.36 -14.53
CA GLY A 124 -7.92 -5.16 -15.93
C GLY A 124 -6.84 -5.61 -16.91
N GLY A 125 -6.82 -4.98 -18.09
CA GLY A 125 -5.81 -5.18 -19.12
C GLY A 125 -4.89 -3.98 -19.34
N LYS A 126 -4.37 -3.85 -20.56
CA LYS A 126 -3.48 -2.75 -20.96
C LYS A 126 -4.25 -1.50 -21.38
N SER A 127 -5.55 -1.60 -21.61
CA SER A 127 -6.50 -0.53 -21.88
C SER A 127 -7.58 -0.46 -20.78
N LEU A 128 -8.26 0.70 -20.66
CA LEU A 128 -9.43 0.86 -19.80
C LEU A 128 -10.67 0.13 -20.32
N ASP A 129 -10.68 -0.23 -21.61
CA ASP A 129 -11.77 -0.97 -22.26
C ASP A 129 -11.60 -2.50 -22.16
N ASP A 130 -10.46 -2.96 -21.63
CA ASP A 130 -10.20 -4.40 -21.47
C ASP A 130 -11.04 -4.99 -20.32
N ASP A 131 -11.37 -6.27 -20.43
CA ASP A 131 -12.11 -7.00 -19.40
C ASP A 131 -11.45 -6.91 -18.03
N VAL A 132 -12.28 -6.85 -16.98
CA VAL A 132 -11.85 -6.79 -15.59
C VAL A 132 -12.15 -8.08 -14.84
N VAL A 133 -11.17 -8.58 -14.12
CA VAL A 133 -11.29 -9.69 -13.18
C VAL A 133 -11.41 -9.14 -11.75
N PRO A 134 -12.57 -9.28 -11.09
CA PRO A 134 -12.72 -8.88 -9.70
C PRO A 134 -12.09 -9.91 -8.76
N LEU A 135 -11.29 -9.42 -7.80
CA LEU A 135 -10.66 -10.20 -6.74
C LEU A 135 -11.14 -9.70 -5.37
N TRP A 136 -11.56 -10.63 -4.52
CA TRP A 136 -11.95 -10.33 -3.14
C TRP A 136 -10.74 -10.40 -2.23
N LEU A 137 -10.21 -9.24 -1.82
CA LEU A 137 -9.05 -9.16 -0.93
C LEU A 137 -9.50 -9.00 0.52
N ARG A 138 -9.19 -9.99 1.36
CA ARG A 138 -9.49 -10.03 2.80
C ARG A 138 -8.29 -9.59 3.62
N SER A 139 -8.52 -9.34 4.92
CA SER A 139 -7.42 -9.10 5.86
C SER A 139 -6.48 -10.30 5.90
N GLY A 140 -5.20 -10.06 5.62
CA GLY A 140 -4.13 -11.06 5.56
C GLY A 140 -3.75 -11.48 4.15
N ASP A 141 -4.57 -11.18 3.14
CA ASP A 141 -4.28 -11.56 1.76
C ASP A 141 -3.10 -10.75 1.22
N VAL A 142 -2.25 -11.44 0.45
CA VAL A 142 -1.09 -10.86 -0.24
C VAL A 142 -1.30 -11.00 -1.75
N LEU A 143 -1.42 -9.86 -2.43
CA LEU A 143 -1.48 -9.79 -3.88
C LEU A 143 -0.07 -9.51 -4.43
N VAL A 144 0.41 -10.34 -5.34
CA VAL A 144 1.71 -10.14 -6.03
C VAL A 144 1.46 -9.87 -7.50
N MET A 145 1.84 -8.68 -7.98
CA MET A 145 1.74 -8.30 -9.39
C MET A 145 3.12 -8.42 -10.02
N HIS A 146 3.28 -9.35 -10.97
CA HIS A 146 4.58 -9.67 -11.58
C HIS A 146 4.44 -9.87 -13.10
N GLY A 147 5.56 -9.74 -13.82
CA GLY A 147 5.59 -9.91 -15.28
C GLY A 147 4.59 -8.98 -15.98
N ALA A 148 3.81 -9.50 -16.92
CA ALA A 148 2.82 -8.69 -17.65
C ALA A 148 1.74 -8.07 -16.74
N GLN A 149 1.39 -8.73 -15.63
CA GLN A 149 0.39 -8.23 -14.67
C GLN A 149 0.90 -7.02 -13.87
N ARG A 150 2.20 -6.73 -13.91
CA ARG A 150 2.78 -5.53 -13.31
C ARG A 150 2.30 -4.22 -13.98
N PHE A 151 1.86 -4.32 -15.23
CA PHE A 151 1.61 -3.17 -16.11
C PHE A 151 0.18 -3.07 -16.63
N VAL A 152 -0.77 -3.74 -15.96
CA VAL A 152 -2.20 -3.66 -16.27
C VAL A 152 -2.89 -2.59 -15.42
N TYR A 153 -3.99 -2.06 -15.94
CA TYR A 153 -4.89 -1.22 -15.18
C TYR A 153 -5.47 -1.99 -14.01
N HIS A 154 -5.52 -1.33 -12.86
CA HIS A 154 -6.19 -1.88 -11.70
C HIS A 154 -6.85 -0.79 -10.85
N ALA A 155 -7.83 -1.21 -10.05
CA ALA A 155 -8.64 -0.32 -9.22
C ALA A 155 -9.05 -1.00 -7.91
N VAL A 156 -9.48 -0.20 -6.94
CA VAL A 156 -10.23 -0.68 -5.77
C VAL A 156 -11.63 -0.08 -5.86
N ALA A 157 -12.60 -0.91 -6.25
CA ALA A 157 -13.96 -0.47 -6.54
C ALA A 157 -14.79 -0.24 -5.27
N ALA A 158 -14.56 -1.04 -4.22
CA ALA A 158 -15.29 -0.94 -2.98
C ALA A 158 -14.49 -1.48 -1.79
N ILE A 159 -14.75 -0.90 -0.62
CA ILE A 159 -14.40 -1.48 0.68
C ILE A 159 -15.67 -2.08 1.27
N VAL A 160 -15.61 -3.34 1.70
CA VAL A 160 -16.76 -4.11 2.17
C VAL A 160 -16.59 -4.45 3.63
N SER A 161 -17.59 -4.09 4.43
CA SER A 161 -17.62 -4.46 5.84
C SER A 161 -18.23 -5.85 6.02
N ASP A 162 -17.38 -6.88 6.02
CA ASP A 162 -17.79 -8.30 6.05
C ASP A 162 -17.28 -9.06 7.28
N ARG A 163 -16.48 -8.43 8.13
CA ARG A 163 -15.88 -9.06 9.31
C ARG A 163 -15.79 -8.10 10.48
N ARG A 164 -15.96 -8.65 11.68
CA ARG A 164 -15.61 -8.00 12.95
C ARG A 164 -14.23 -8.44 13.43
N PHE A 165 -13.42 -7.49 13.84
CA PHE A 165 -12.13 -7.72 14.48
C PHE A 165 -12.27 -7.46 15.97
N ALA A 166 -11.76 -8.38 16.80
CA ALA A 166 -11.60 -8.18 18.24
C ALA A 166 -10.12 -7.92 18.52
N ILE A 167 -9.77 -6.71 18.98
CA ILE A 167 -8.37 -6.30 19.21
C ILE A 167 -8.30 -5.57 20.55
N GLU A 168 -7.34 -5.93 21.41
CA GLU A 168 -7.20 -5.33 22.76
C GLU A 168 -7.03 -3.81 22.72
N ASP A 169 -6.31 -3.28 21.74
CA ASP A 169 -6.14 -1.84 21.54
C ASP A 169 -7.41 -1.25 20.89
N PRO A 170 -8.18 -0.39 21.58
CA PRO A 170 -9.46 0.11 21.07
C PRO A 170 -9.34 0.95 19.81
N LEU A 171 -8.20 1.65 19.63
CA LEU A 171 -7.97 2.47 18.44
C LEU A 171 -7.71 1.58 17.22
N LEU A 172 -6.91 0.51 17.41
CA LEU A 172 -6.68 -0.49 16.37
C LEU A 172 -7.96 -1.27 16.05
N GLU A 173 -8.74 -1.63 17.07
CA GLU A 173 -10.02 -2.31 16.89
C GLU A 173 -10.98 -1.44 16.07
N GLN A 174 -11.14 -0.17 16.46
CA GLN A 174 -11.97 0.76 15.71
C GLN A 174 -11.51 0.88 14.26
N PHE A 175 -10.21 1.07 14.03
CA PHE A 175 -9.65 1.19 12.70
C PHE A 175 -9.89 -0.06 11.84
N ALA A 176 -9.60 -1.26 12.37
CA ALA A 176 -9.80 -2.52 11.67
C ALA A 176 -11.27 -2.76 11.32
N ASN A 177 -12.20 -2.33 12.19
CA ASN A 177 -13.63 -2.50 12.00
C ASN A 177 -14.26 -1.45 11.08
N SER A 178 -13.60 -0.30 10.83
CA SER A 178 -14.15 0.76 9.98
C SER A 178 -13.45 0.91 8.63
N SER A 179 -12.22 0.42 8.50
CA SER A 179 -11.32 0.81 7.42
C SER A 179 -10.56 -0.38 6.85
N ARG A 180 -10.05 -0.20 5.63
CA ARG A 180 -9.02 -1.07 5.05
C ARG A 180 -7.70 -0.29 4.98
N VAL A 181 -6.60 -1.01 5.06
CA VAL A 181 -5.26 -0.51 4.73
C VAL A 181 -4.56 -1.52 3.84
N ASN A 182 -3.75 -1.04 2.90
CA ASN A 182 -2.81 -1.90 2.19
C ASN A 182 -1.40 -1.33 2.21
N ILE A 183 -0.42 -2.23 2.22
CA ILE A 183 1.00 -1.88 2.08
C ILE A 183 1.47 -2.45 0.75
N THR A 184 1.81 -1.60 -0.21
CA THR A 184 2.42 -2.02 -1.48
C THR A 184 3.92 -1.74 -1.42
N ILE A 185 4.72 -2.82 -1.44
CA ILE A 185 6.18 -2.80 -1.39
C ILE A 185 6.73 -2.94 -2.81
N ARG A 186 7.80 -2.19 -3.08
CA ARG A 186 8.33 -1.93 -4.42
C ARG A 186 9.85 -1.99 -4.39
N GLN A 187 10.42 -2.33 -5.54
CA GLN A 187 11.81 -2.03 -5.86
C GLN A 187 11.75 -0.95 -6.94
N VAL A 188 12.38 0.18 -6.69
CA VAL A 188 12.36 1.36 -7.55
C VAL A 188 13.60 1.36 -8.43
N ASN A 189 14.76 1.09 -7.84
CA ASN A 189 16.03 1.13 -8.53
C ASN A 189 16.45 -0.26 -9.02
N ASN A 190 17.15 -0.29 -10.15
CA ASN A 190 17.86 -1.52 -10.56
C ASN A 190 18.98 -1.80 -9.57
N VAL A 191 19.24 -3.09 -9.33
CA VAL A 191 20.41 -3.52 -8.56
C VAL A 191 21.65 -3.15 -9.38
N GLN A 192 22.58 -2.40 -8.79
CA GLN A 192 23.89 -2.14 -9.39
C GLN A 192 24.73 -3.41 -9.44
#